data_AF-A0A5M3XB30-F1
#
_entry.id   AF-A0A5M3XB30-F1
#
_cell.length_a   1.000
_cell.length_b   1.000
_cell.length_c   1.000
_cell.angle_alpha   90.00
_cell.angle_beta   90.00
_cell.angle_gamma   90.00
#
_symmetry.space_group_name_H-M   'P 1'
#
loop_
_entity.id
_entity.type
_entity.pdbx_description
1 polymer ?
#
loop_
_entity_poly.entity_id
_entity_poly.type
_entity_poly.pdbx_seq_one_letter_code
_entity_poly.pdbx_strand_id
1 'polypeptide(L)'
;MRETGRGALVGLAVGAVQAAMWAASAPWDGHSGVRGPHSLGITLAAFLIGSGVAALVRLRRWPLVALTGAIATLALSNALWKIAPETTFYGFDRSLLGGVHLISALAGFTVAAWALAPTRRWWSRIASLGVLTAVCVLAVPLEEPAQQWHLARAFELLGVPLVAPDIAGHGLYAAEAPSVGRGEPVILLEYRRTGAEHVGGSRLAIQVIVRRASTATTAEACATPHYADSWKNENGPPCRAATRNRWVRYGWEGRIAVFTHSGGALVELESHGVDETTLLTAAETIRPTSAETLAKQVHPVR
;
A
#
# COMPACT_ATOMS: atom_id res chain seq x y z
N MET A 1 -22.86 -15.40 -30.21
CA MET A 1 -21.38 -15.41 -30.29
C MET A 1 -20.80 -14.20 -31.04
N ARG A 2 -21.39 -13.73 -32.14
CA ARG A 2 -20.86 -12.55 -32.89
C ARG A 2 -20.87 -11.24 -32.09
N GLU A 3 -21.98 -10.87 -31.44
CA GLU A 3 -22.06 -9.60 -30.67
C GLU A 3 -21.15 -9.59 -29.44
N THR A 4 -20.98 -10.74 -28.80
CA THR A 4 -20.17 -10.88 -27.57
C THR A 4 -18.68 -10.78 -27.88
N GLY A 5 -18.22 -11.40 -28.97
CA GLY A 5 -16.84 -11.24 -29.44
C GLY A 5 -16.54 -9.80 -29.88
N ARG A 6 -17.52 -9.12 -30.50
CA ARG A 6 -17.39 -7.68 -30.81
C ARG A 6 -17.32 -6.81 -29.56
N GLY A 7 -18.15 -7.08 -28.55
CA GLY A 7 -18.06 -6.41 -27.25
C GLY A 7 -16.69 -6.61 -26.60
N ALA A 8 -16.15 -7.83 -26.64
CA ALA A 8 -14.81 -8.10 -26.13
C ALA A 8 -13.73 -7.30 -26.87
N LEU A 9 -13.80 -7.19 -28.19
CA LEU A 9 -12.87 -6.35 -28.97
C LEU A 9 -12.94 -4.87 -28.58
N VAL A 10 -14.14 -4.33 -28.35
CA VAL A 10 -14.30 -2.96 -27.85
C VAL A 10 -13.64 -2.81 -26.47
N GLY A 11 -13.89 -3.75 -25.57
CA GLY A 11 -13.30 -3.77 -24.23
C GLY A 11 -11.78 -3.87 -24.24
N LEU A 12 -11.19 -4.69 -25.12
CA LEU A 12 -9.73 -4.77 -25.29
C LEU A 12 -9.15 -3.44 -25.78
N ALA A 13 -9.77 -2.78 -26.76
CA ALA A 13 -9.29 -1.51 -27.27
C ALA A 13 -9.35 -0.40 -26.20
N VAL A 14 -10.47 -0.30 -25.49
CA VAL A 14 -10.64 0.65 -24.37
C VAL A 14 -9.62 0.36 -23.27
N GLY A 15 -9.55 -0.89 -22.83
CA GLY A 15 -8.69 -1.33 -21.75
C GLY A 15 -7.21 -1.13 -22.05
N ALA A 16 -6.77 -1.40 -23.28
CA ALA A 16 -5.39 -1.17 -23.72
C ALA A 16 -5.02 0.32 -23.68
N VAL A 17 -5.92 1.20 -24.14
CA VAL A 17 -5.70 2.66 -24.07
C VAL A 17 -5.63 3.11 -22.62
N GLN A 18 -6.55 2.67 -21.76
CA GLN A 18 -6.53 3.03 -20.34
C GLN A 18 -5.28 2.50 -19.62
N ALA A 19 -4.87 1.26 -19.89
CA ALA A 19 -3.65 0.67 -19.35
C ALA A 19 -2.39 1.44 -19.80
N ALA A 20 -2.33 1.85 -21.07
CA ALA A 20 -1.23 2.68 -21.59
C ALA A 20 -1.20 4.06 -20.93
N MET A 21 -2.37 4.70 -20.76
CA MET A 21 -2.48 5.98 -20.05
C MET A 21 -2.02 5.86 -18.59
N TRP A 22 -2.38 4.77 -17.92
CA TRP A 22 -1.94 4.47 -16.56
C TRP A 22 -0.41 4.32 -16.49
N ALA A 23 0.17 3.47 -17.34
CA ALA A 23 1.61 3.22 -17.39
C ALA A 23 2.44 4.48 -17.69
N ALA A 24 1.92 5.39 -18.53
CA ALA A 24 2.58 6.63 -18.93
C ALA A 24 2.41 7.80 -17.93
N SER A 25 1.49 7.73 -16.96
CA SER A 25 1.25 8.82 -15.99
C SER A 25 2.47 9.05 -15.08
N ALA A 26 2.85 10.26 -14.66
CA ALA A 26 3.96 10.44 -13.69
C ALA A 26 3.53 10.03 -12.25
N PRO A 27 4.43 9.53 -11.37
CA PRO A 27 4.14 9.36 -9.96
C PRO A 27 3.93 10.73 -9.29
N TRP A 28 3.07 10.82 -8.28
CA TRP A 28 2.78 12.03 -7.51
C TRP A 28 2.95 11.69 -6.03
N ASP A 29 3.62 12.58 -5.29
CA ASP A 29 3.65 12.75 -3.83
C ASP A 29 3.33 11.52 -2.97
N GLY A 30 4.13 10.47 -3.08
CA GLY A 30 4.04 9.27 -2.22
C GLY A 30 2.77 8.44 -2.39
N HIS A 31 1.75 8.95 -3.08
CA HIS A 31 0.50 8.29 -3.45
C HIS A 31 0.28 8.51 -4.96
N SER A 32 0.64 7.50 -5.75
CA SER A 32 0.25 7.29 -7.16
C SER A 32 -0.46 8.44 -7.93
N GLY A 33 0.29 9.41 -8.45
CA GLY A 33 0.09 10.11 -9.74
C GLY A 33 -1.03 11.16 -9.89
N VAL A 34 -0.78 12.20 -10.70
CA VAL A 34 -1.73 13.28 -11.09
C VAL A 34 -2.89 12.79 -11.99
N ARG A 35 -3.07 11.48 -12.10
CA ARG A 35 -4.24 10.85 -12.72
C ARG A 35 -4.50 9.55 -11.96
N GLY A 36 -5.14 9.66 -10.80
CA GLY A 36 -5.64 8.48 -10.08
C GLY A 36 -6.46 7.56 -11.02
N PRO A 37 -6.78 6.34 -10.59
CA PRO A 37 -7.44 5.31 -11.43
C PRO A 37 -8.76 5.78 -12.08
N HIS A 38 -9.34 6.88 -11.59
CA HIS A 38 -10.57 7.49 -12.09
C HIS A 38 -10.38 8.89 -12.69
N SER A 39 -9.17 9.21 -13.18
CA SER A 39 -8.91 10.51 -13.82
C SER A 39 -9.88 10.79 -14.97
N LEU A 40 -10.15 12.08 -15.23
CA LEU A 40 -11.03 12.50 -16.31
C LEU A 40 -10.62 11.89 -17.66
N GLY A 41 -9.30 11.81 -17.93
CA GLY A 41 -8.79 11.19 -19.16
C GLY A 41 -9.12 9.70 -19.27
N ILE A 42 -8.93 8.92 -18.21
CA ILE A 42 -9.26 7.48 -18.19
C ILE A 42 -10.77 7.29 -18.37
N THR A 43 -11.58 8.13 -17.72
CA THR A 43 -13.05 8.12 -17.86
C THR A 43 -13.47 8.43 -19.29
N LEU A 44 -12.96 9.52 -19.88
CA LEU A 44 -13.26 9.90 -21.26
C LEU A 44 -12.83 8.82 -22.27
N ALA A 45 -11.69 8.15 -22.04
CA ALA A 45 -11.24 7.06 -22.90
C ALA A 45 -12.29 5.93 -22.98
N ALA A 46 -12.94 5.57 -21.87
CA ALA A 46 -13.98 4.54 -21.86
C ALA A 46 -15.16 4.89 -22.79
N PHE A 47 -15.61 6.14 -22.74
CA PHE A 47 -16.75 6.59 -23.55
C PHE A 47 -16.37 6.84 -25.02
N LEU A 48 -15.27 7.56 -25.27
CA LEU A 48 -14.89 7.99 -26.62
C LEU A 48 -14.36 6.82 -27.46
N ILE A 49 -13.39 6.07 -26.92
CA ILE A 49 -12.85 4.89 -27.61
C ILE A 49 -13.92 3.80 -27.69
N GLY A 50 -14.68 3.60 -26.61
CA GLY A 50 -15.78 2.64 -26.58
C GLY A 50 -16.82 2.91 -27.67
N SER A 51 -17.24 4.16 -27.82
CA SER A 51 -18.19 4.58 -28.87
C SER A 51 -17.62 4.39 -30.28
N GLY A 52 -16.39 4.87 -30.51
CA GLY A 52 -15.73 4.77 -31.81
C GLY A 52 -15.54 3.32 -32.25
N VAL A 53 -14.99 2.47 -31.38
CA VAL A 53 -14.73 1.05 -31.71
C VAL A 53 -16.04 0.28 -31.83
N ALA A 54 -17.04 0.54 -30.98
CA ALA A 54 -18.35 -0.13 -31.07
C ALA A 54 -19.06 0.16 -32.40
N ALA A 55 -18.96 1.40 -32.90
CA ALA A 55 -19.45 1.77 -34.22
C ALA A 55 -18.65 1.06 -35.33
N LEU A 56 -17.31 1.05 -35.25
CA LEU A 56 -16.43 0.40 -36.23
C LEU A 56 -16.69 -1.10 -36.38
N VAL A 57 -16.85 -1.82 -35.26
CA VAL A 57 -17.15 -3.27 -35.29
C VAL A 57 -18.63 -3.57 -35.59
N ARG A 58 -19.43 -2.54 -35.90
CA ARG A 58 -20.84 -2.60 -36.31
C ARG A 58 -21.72 -3.35 -35.30
N LEU A 59 -21.60 -3.02 -34.01
CA LEU A 59 -22.54 -3.51 -33.00
C LEU A 59 -23.94 -2.98 -33.28
N ARG A 60 -24.96 -3.85 -33.23
CA ARG A 60 -26.33 -3.49 -33.67
C ARG A 60 -26.96 -2.36 -32.84
N ARG A 61 -26.58 -2.27 -31.56
CA ARG A 61 -27.01 -1.22 -30.62
C ARG A 61 -25.80 -0.46 -30.08
N TRP A 62 -24.84 -0.15 -30.96
CA TRP A 62 -23.55 0.39 -30.56
C TRP A 62 -23.60 1.59 -29.58
N PRO A 63 -24.55 2.56 -29.65
CA PRO A 63 -24.55 3.68 -28.69
C PRO A 63 -24.91 3.20 -27.28
N LEU A 64 -25.90 2.32 -27.15
CA LEU A 64 -26.32 1.75 -25.88
C LEU A 64 -25.24 0.83 -25.31
N VAL A 65 -24.60 0.01 -26.16
CA VAL A 65 -23.49 -0.85 -25.72
C VAL A 65 -22.29 -0.02 -25.28
N ALA A 66 -21.99 1.08 -25.97
CA ALA A 66 -20.91 1.98 -25.59
C ALA A 66 -21.15 2.64 -24.24
N LEU A 67 -22.34 3.21 -24.03
CA LEU A 67 -22.72 3.84 -22.77
C LEU A 67 -22.71 2.84 -21.60
N THR A 68 -23.44 1.73 -21.74
CA THR A 68 -23.55 0.72 -20.68
C THR A 68 -22.24 0.00 -20.42
N GLY A 69 -21.46 -0.28 -21.46
CA GLY A 69 -20.12 -0.86 -21.37
C GLY A 69 -19.15 0.05 -20.64
N ALA A 70 -19.15 1.36 -20.93
CA ALA A 70 -18.32 2.33 -20.22
C ALA A 70 -18.70 2.43 -18.74
N ILE A 71 -19.99 2.54 -18.40
CA ILE A 71 -20.45 2.55 -17.01
C ILE A 71 -20.04 1.27 -16.28
N ALA A 72 -20.27 0.11 -16.89
CA ALA A 72 -19.90 -1.19 -16.33
C ALA A 72 -18.39 -1.32 -16.12
N THR A 73 -17.59 -0.81 -17.07
CA THR A 73 -16.12 -0.77 -16.97
C THR A 73 -15.67 0.06 -15.78
N LEU A 74 -16.24 1.27 -15.60
CA LEU A 74 -15.87 2.17 -14.51
C LEU A 74 -16.28 1.59 -13.15
N ALA A 75 -17.49 1.04 -13.04
CA ALA A 75 -17.97 0.39 -11.83
C ALA A 75 -17.09 -0.80 -11.44
N LEU A 76 -16.77 -1.66 -12.41
CA LEU A 76 -15.92 -2.83 -12.18
C LEU A 76 -14.48 -2.43 -11.89
N SER A 77 -13.96 -1.39 -12.53
CA SER A 77 -12.61 -0.87 -12.24
C SER A 77 -12.54 -0.36 -10.82
N ASN A 78 -13.51 0.44 -10.36
CA ASN A 78 -13.59 0.90 -8.98
C ASN A 78 -13.65 -0.28 -7.99
N ALA A 79 -14.43 -1.31 -8.29
CA ALA A 79 -14.52 -2.52 -7.47
C ALA A 79 -13.18 -3.29 -7.40
N LEU A 80 -12.51 -3.49 -8.53
CA LEU A 80 -11.23 -4.20 -8.57
C LEU A 80 -10.09 -3.40 -7.92
N TRP A 81 -10.11 -2.07 -8.04
CA TRP A 81 -9.11 -1.21 -7.40
C TRP A 81 -9.15 -1.25 -5.87
N LYS A 82 -10.33 -1.45 -5.27
CA LYS A 82 -10.49 -1.64 -3.81
C LYS A 82 -9.76 -2.87 -3.26
N ILE A 83 -9.50 -3.86 -4.11
CA ILE A 83 -8.84 -5.11 -3.73
C ILE A 83 -7.50 -5.30 -4.47
N ALA A 84 -7.07 -4.29 -5.23
CA ALA A 84 -5.81 -4.36 -5.95
C ALA A 84 -4.66 -4.09 -4.99
N PRO A 85 -3.52 -4.78 -5.15
CA PRO A 85 -2.34 -4.52 -4.34
C PRO A 85 -1.78 -3.13 -4.64
N GLU A 86 -1.25 -2.46 -3.60
CA GLU A 86 -0.39 -1.30 -3.80
C GLU A 86 0.97 -1.74 -4.35
N THR A 87 1.51 -1.02 -5.34
CA THR A 87 2.79 -1.36 -5.97
C THR A 87 3.96 -1.35 -5.00
N THR A 88 3.92 -0.44 -4.03
CA THR A 88 4.91 -0.27 -2.97
C THR A 88 5.01 -1.49 -2.08
N PHE A 89 3.93 -2.23 -1.87
CA PHE A 89 3.91 -3.41 -1.01
C PHE A 89 4.63 -4.63 -1.59
N TYR A 90 4.86 -4.65 -2.90
CA TYR A 90 5.42 -5.81 -3.59
C TYR A 90 6.63 -5.47 -4.47
N GLY A 91 6.95 -4.18 -4.63
CA GLY A 91 8.08 -3.72 -5.43
C GLY A 91 7.98 -4.01 -6.93
N PHE A 92 6.77 -4.26 -7.44
CA PHE A 92 6.55 -4.50 -8.88
C PHE A 92 6.23 -3.20 -9.62
N ASP A 93 6.46 -3.22 -10.94
CA ASP A 93 6.20 -2.06 -11.79
C ASP A 93 4.70 -1.75 -11.88
N ARG A 94 4.34 -0.49 -11.59
CA ARG A 94 2.95 0.01 -11.62
C ARG A 94 2.19 -0.24 -12.92
N SER A 95 2.87 -0.40 -14.05
CA SER A 95 2.25 -0.72 -15.33
C SER A 95 1.46 -2.03 -15.28
N LEU A 96 1.83 -2.96 -14.40
CA LEU A 96 1.11 -4.21 -14.17
C LEU A 96 -0.32 -3.96 -13.65
N LEU A 97 -0.55 -2.89 -12.87
CA LEU A 97 -1.89 -2.53 -12.42
C LEU A 97 -2.78 -1.98 -13.56
N GLY A 98 -2.20 -1.65 -14.72
CA GLY A 98 -2.97 -1.41 -15.94
C GLY A 98 -3.83 -2.62 -16.34
N GLY A 99 -3.46 -3.83 -15.90
CA GLY A 99 -4.27 -5.03 -16.04
C GLY A 99 -5.68 -4.90 -15.44
N VAL A 100 -5.86 -4.11 -14.38
CA VAL A 100 -7.17 -3.83 -13.78
C VAL A 100 -8.08 -3.15 -14.81
N HIS A 101 -7.61 -2.09 -15.46
CA HIS A 101 -8.37 -1.39 -16.50
C HIS A 101 -8.68 -2.32 -17.68
N LEU A 102 -7.72 -3.13 -18.11
CA LEU A 102 -7.90 -4.07 -19.20
C LEU A 102 -9.02 -5.09 -18.91
N ILE A 103 -8.97 -5.73 -17.74
CA ILE A 103 -9.95 -6.73 -17.32
C ILE A 103 -11.33 -6.08 -17.14
N SER A 104 -11.39 -4.91 -16.49
CA SER A 104 -12.65 -4.20 -16.29
C SER A 104 -13.31 -3.81 -17.60
N ALA A 105 -12.54 -3.30 -18.56
CA ALA A 105 -13.06 -2.89 -19.86
C ALA A 105 -13.51 -4.10 -20.69
N LEU A 106 -12.70 -5.15 -20.73
CA LEU A 106 -13.04 -6.40 -21.40
C LEU A 106 -14.36 -6.97 -20.88
N ALA A 107 -14.49 -7.10 -19.56
CA ALA A 107 -15.69 -7.64 -18.92
C ALA A 107 -16.90 -6.72 -19.09
N GLY A 108 -16.74 -5.40 -18.85
CA GLY A 108 -17.81 -4.42 -18.93
C GLY A 108 -18.47 -4.37 -20.32
N PHE A 109 -17.67 -4.27 -21.39
CA PHE A 109 -18.20 -4.25 -22.75
C PHE A 109 -18.71 -5.61 -23.23
N THR A 110 -18.12 -6.72 -22.77
CA THR A 110 -18.63 -8.07 -23.07
C THR A 110 -20.00 -8.29 -22.44
N VAL A 111 -20.18 -7.91 -21.16
CA VAL A 111 -21.46 -8.00 -20.44
C VAL A 111 -22.49 -7.08 -21.06
N ALA A 112 -22.13 -5.83 -21.41
CA ALA A 112 -23.04 -4.89 -22.07
C ALA A 112 -23.54 -5.41 -23.43
N ALA A 113 -22.63 -5.89 -24.29
CA ALA A 113 -22.99 -6.46 -25.59
C ALA A 113 -23.83 -7.74 -25.44
N TRP A 114 -23.55 -8.57 -24.42
CA TRP A 114 -24.33 -9.76 -24.10
C TRP A 114 -25.75 -9.41 -23.66
N ALA A 115 -25.89 -8.48 -22.71
CA ALA A 115 -27.17 -8.08 -22.14
C ALA A 115 -28.08 -7.43 -23.18
N LEU A 116 -27.51 -6.66 -24.11
CA LEU A 116 -28.26 -5.95 -25.15
C LEU A 116 -28.51 -6.77 -26.43
N ALA A 117 -28.01 -8.01 -26.49
CA ALA A 117 -28.23 -8.88 -27.65
C ALA A 117 -29.73 -9.28 -27.78
N PRO A 118 -30.32 -9.19 -28.99
CA PRO A 118 -31.76 -9.30 -29.19
C PRO A 118 -32.32 -10.72 -28.99
N THR A 119 -31.52 -11.77 -29.18
CA THR A 119 -31.97 -13.17 -29.18
C THR A 119 -31.83 -13.86 -27.81
N ARG A 120 -31.53 -13.11 -26.75
CA ARG A 120 -31.29 -13.66 -25.41
C ARG A 120 -32.57 -13.65 -24.57
N ARG A 121 -32.80 -14.75 -23.84
CA ARG A 121 -33.85 -14.82 -22.82
C ARG A 121 -33.55 -13.85 -21.68
N TRP A 122 -34.58 -13.24 -21.11
CA TRP A 122 -34.47 -12.20 -20.08
C TRP A 122 -33.66 -12.63 -18.85
N TRP A 123 -33.80 -13.88 -18.40
CA TRP A 123 -33.04 -14.44 -17.28
C TRP A 123 -31.52 -14.48 -17.52
N SER A 124 -31.07 -14.66 -18.76
CA SER A 124 -29.64 -14.64 -19.09
C SER A 124 -29.04 -13.24 -18.97
N ARG A 125 -29.85 -12.20 -19.21
CA ARG A 125 -29.46 -10.79 -19.03
C ARG A 125 -29.35 -10.45 -17.55
N ILE A 126 -30.36 -10.87 -16.77
CA ILE A 126 -30.37 -10.71 -15.31
C ILE A 126 -29.19 -11.43 -14.68
N ALA A 127 -28.88 -12.65 -15.11
CA ALA A 127 -27.72 -13.38 -14.59
C ALA A 127 -26.40 -12.63 -14.85
N SER A 128 -26.16 -12.14 -16.08
CA SER A 128 -24.92 -11.42 -16.39
C SER A 128 -24.78 -10.10 -15.64
N LEU A 129 -25.86 -9.33 -15.52
CA LEU A 129 -25.86 -8.07 -14.76
C LEU A 129 -25.77 -8.34 -13.26
N GLY A 130 -26.45 -9.37 -12.77
CA GLY A 130 -26.42 -9.80 -11.38
C GLY A 130 -25.02 -10.20 -10.94
N VAL A 131 -24.26 -10.92 -11.77
CA VAL A 131 -22.85 -11.24 -11.49
C VAL A 131 -22.01 -9.97 -11.41
N LEU A 132 -22.14 -9.05 -12.37
CA LEU A 132 -21.38 -7.79 -12.36
C LEU A 132 -21.69 -6.94 -11.12
N THR A 133 -22.98 -6.80 -10.79
CA THR A 133 -23.42 -6.10 -9.58
C THR A 133 -22.91 -6.79 -8.32
N ALA A 134 -22.98 -8.13 -8.25
CA ALA A 134 -22.47 -8.90 -7.12
C ALA A 134 -20.97 -8.66 -6.91
N VAL A 135 -20.16 -8.67 -7.98
CA VAL A 135 -18.72 -8.34 -7.89
C VAL A 135 -18.51 -6.92 -7.34
N CYS A 136 -19.26 -5.94 -7.83
CA CYS A 136 -19.13 -4.55 -7.37
C CYS A 136 -19.53 -4.38 -5.90
N VAL A 137 -20.61 -5.04 -5.47
CA VAL A 137 -21.11 -4.97 -4.10
C VAL A 137 -20.18 -5.72 -3.14
N LEU A 138 -19.69 -6.91 -3.53
CA LEU A 138 -18.79 -7.71 -2.71
C LEU A 138 -17.40 -7.08 -2.55
N ALA A 139 -16.96 -6.24 -3.48
CA ALA A 139 -15.68 -5.54 -3.34
C ALA A 139 -15.64 -4.58 -2.13
N VAL A 140 -16.78 -4.01 -1.73
CA VAL A 140 -16.85 -3.06 -0.60
C VAL A 140 -16.47 -3.72 0.74
N PRO A 141 -17.12 -4.81 1.18
CA PRO A 141 -16.74 -5.48 2.43
C PRO A 141 -15.38 -6.22 2.34
N LEU A 142 -14.81 -6.38 1.13
CA LEU A 142 -13.52 -7.04 0.93
C LEU A 142 -12.33 -6.08 0.89
N GLU A 143 -12.57 -4.77 0.80
CA GLU A 143 -11.53 -3.74 0.71
C GLU A 143 -10.56 -3.78 1.90
N GLU A 144 -11.08 -3.63 3.12
CA GLU A 144 -10.26 -3.66 4.34
C GLU A 144 -9.56 -5.01 4.57
N PRO A 145 -10.24 -6.18 4.44
CA PRO A 145 -9.55 -7.47 4.52
C PRO A 145 -8.45 -7.65 3.46
N ALA A 146 -8.68 -7.20 2.22
CA ALA A 146 -7.68 -7.28 1.15
C ALA A 146 -6.49 -6.39 1.46
N GLN A 147 -6.73 -5.16 1.90
CA GLN A 147 -5.67 -4.22 2.31
C GLN A 147 -4.84 -4.79 3.47
N GLN A 148 -5.49 -5.32 4.51
CA GLN A 148 -4.81 -5.94 5.66
C GLN A 148 -3.99 -7.17 5.23
N TRP A 149 -4.53 -8.00 4.34
CA TRP A 149 -3.80 -9.13 3.78
C TRP A 149 -2.57 -8.66 2.97
N HIS A 150 -2.73 -7.62 2.15
CA HIS A 150 -1.63 -7.07 1.36
C HIS A 150 -0.53 -6.45 2.23
N LEU A 151 -0.89 -5.73 3.29
CA LEU A 151 0.05 -5.15 4.26
C LEU A 151 0.82 -6.23 5.01
N ALA A 152 0.14 -7.26 5.51
CA ALA A 152 0.79 -8.37 6.18
C ALA A 152 1.78 -9.06 5.22
N ARG A 153 1.34 -9.34 3.99
CA ARG A 153 2.23 -9.94 2.98
C ARG A 153 3.43 -9.06 2.65
N ALA A 154 3.26 -7.73 2.63
CA ALA A 154 4.34 -6.80 2.38
C ALA A 154 5.41 -6.82 3.48
N PHE A 155 5.01 -6.91 4.76
CA PHE A 155 5.95 -7.10 5.87
C PHE A 155 6.73 -8.41 5.75
N GLU A 156 6.08 -9.51 5.35
CA GLU A 156 6.77 -10.79 5.11
C GLU A 156 7.80 -10.70 3.96
N LEU A 157 7.46 -9.97 2.90
CA LEU A 157 8.32 -9.81 1.72
C LEU A 157 9.48 -8.84 1.93
N LEU A 158 9.40 -7.95 2.92
CA LEU A 158 10.39 -6.92 3.18
C LEU A 158 11.78 -7.50 3.53
N GLY A 159 11.82 -8.73 4.05
CA GLY A 159 13.07 -9.41 4.39
C GLY A 159 13.79 -8.84 5.62
N VAL A 160 13.08 -8.05 6.43
CA VAL A 160 13.52 -7.55 7.73
C VAL A 160 12.91 -8.44 8.81
N PRO A 161 13.67 -8.84 9.84
CA PRO A 161 13.10 -9.61 10.93
C PRO A 161 11.97 -8.84 11.62
N LEU A 162 10.81 -9.49 11.78
CA LEU A 162 9.64 -8.90 12.41
C LEU A 162 9.80 -8.98 13.92
N VAL A 163 10.31 -7.90 14.52
CA VAL A 163 10.46 -7.78 15.97
C VAL A 163 9.83 -6.49 16.48
N ALA A 164 9.31 -6.55 17.70
CA ALA A 164 8.69 -5.43 18.38
C ALA A 164 9.03 -5.51 19.89
N PRO A 165 9.41 -4.40 20.54
CA PRO A 165 9.53 -4.35 21.99
C PRO A 165 8.16 -4.26 22.68
N ASP A 166 8.10 -4.80 23.90
CA ASP A 166 7.03 -4.51 24.86
C ASP A 166 7.51 -3.43 25.83
N ILE A 167 7.04 -2.20 25.66
CA ILE A 167 7.56 -1.04 26.37
C ILE A 167 6.61 -0.67 27.51
N ALA A 168 7.09 -0.75 28.75
CA ALA A 168 6.29 -0.42 29.91
C ALA A 168 5.64 0.98 29.79
N GLY A 169 4.32 1.04 29.95
CA GLY A 169 3.54 2.28 29.87
C GLY A 169 3.34 2.85 28.45
N HIS A 170 3.80 2.15 27.40
CA HIS A 170 3.65 2.58 26.01
C HIS A 170 3.06 1.46 25.14
N GLY A 171 2.08 1.79 24.31
CA GLY A 171 1.51 0.90 23.31
C GLY A 171 2.09 1.16 21.93
N LEU A 172 2.20 0.12 21.10
CA LEU A 172 2.43 0.27 19.67
C LEU A 172 1.26 1.06 19.08
N TYR A 173 1.54 2.27 18.63
CA TYR A 173 0.53 3.21 18.14
C TYR A 173 0.43 3.16 16.63
N ALA A 174 1.56 3.10 15.93
CA ALA A 174 1.60 3.06 14.48
C ALA A 174 2.76 2.20 13.97
N ALA A 175 2.56 1.55 12.83
CA ALA A 175 3.62 1.01 11.98
C ALA A 175 3.58 1.75 10.64
N GLU A 176 4.74 2.15 10.11
CA GLU A 176 4.79 2.71 8.76
C GLU A 176 4.50 1.62 7.73
N ALA A 177 3.78 1.98 6.67
CA ALA A 177 3.48 1.05 5.59
C ALA A 177 4.79 0.61 4.90
N PRO A 178 5.02 -0.70 4.74
CA PRO A 178 6.27 -1.20 4.16
C PRO A 178 6.40 -0.81 2.69
N SER A 179 7.61 -0.48 2.27
CA SER A 179 7.95 -0.17 0.88
C SER A 179 8.99 -1.15 0.37
N VAL A 180 8.53 -2.14 -0.39
CA VAL A 180 9.37 -3.16 -1.02
C VAL A 180 9.99 -2.59 -2.29
N GLY A 181 11.31 -2.76 -2.45
CA GLY A 181 12.03 -2.39 -3.68
C GLY A 181 12.49 -0.92 -3.78
N ARG A 182 12.30 -0.11 -2.74
CA ARG A 182 12.89 1.24 -2.64
C ARG A 182 13.75 1.36 -1.38
N GLY A 183 15.00 1.78 -1.57
CA GLY A 183 15.93 2.04 -0.46
C GLY A 183 16.33 0.79 0.32
N GLU A 184 16.92 1.01 1.50
CA GLU A 184 17.18 -0.06 2.46
C GLU A 184 15.84 -0.51 3.09
N PRO A 185 15.55 -1.81 3.16
CA PRO A 185 14.31 -2.29 3.78
C PRO A 185 14.38 -2.07 5.30
N VAL A 186 13.40 -1.33 5.83
CA VAL A 186 13.29 -1.01 7.27
C VAL A 186 11.84 -1.12 7.73
N ILE A 187 11.64 -1.42 9.01
CA ILE A 187 10.33 -1.30 9.67
C ILE A 187 10.42 -0.15 10.67
N LEU A 188 9.46 0.76 10.59
CA LEU A 188 9.38 1.94 11.45
C LEU A 188 8.12 1.80 12.31
N LEU A 189 8.31 1.76 13.62
CA LEU A 189 7.24 1.62 14.60
C LEU A 189 7.24 2.84 15.52
N GLU A 190 6.07 3.33 15.84
CA GLU A 190 5.88 4.42 16.78
C GLU A 190 5.12 3.91 18.00
N TYR A 191 5.72 4.08 19.18
CA TYR A 191 5.12 3.75 20.46
C TYR A 191 4.75 5.02 21.21
N ARG A 192 3.51 5.10 21.69
CA ARG A 192 3.01 6.23 22.45
C ARG A 192 2.56 5.81 23.84
N ARG A 193 2.59 6.76 24.76
CA ARG A 193 2.15 6.54 26.14
C ARG A 193 0.67 6.14 26.17
N THR A 194 0.37 5.03 26.81
CA THR A 194 -1.00 4.52 26.94
C THR A 194 -1.88 5.51 27.73
N GLY A 195 -3.04 5.86 27.19
CA GLY A 195 -3.97 6.84 27.77
C GLY A 195 -3.56 8.31 27.54
N ALA A 196 -2.51 8.56 26.76
CA ALA A 196 -2.04 9.91 26.40
C ALA A 196 -1.52 9.95 24.95
N GLU A 197 -2.11 9.15 24.06
CA GLU A 197 -1.64 8.92 22.70
C GLU A 197 -1.65 10.18 21.82
N HIS A 198 -2.41 11.20 22.19
CA HIS A 198 -2.50 12.47 21.45
C HIS A 198 -1.64 13.60 22.03
N VAL A 199 -0.90 13.35 23.11
CA VAL A 199 -0.14 14.37 23.83
C VAL A 199 1.30 14.42 23.33
N GLY A 200 1.77 15.61 22.90
CA GLY A 200 3.18 15.84 22.54
C GLY A 200 3.63 15.30 21.17
N GLY A 201 2.73 14.66 20.42
CA GLY A 201 2.98 14.17 19.06
C GLY A 201 4.12 13.14 18.95
N SER A 202 4.60 12.91 17.72
CA SER A 202 5.69 11.96 17.43
C SER A 202 7.01 12.28 18.13
N ARG A 203 7.18 13.51 18.62
CA ARG A 203 8.39 13.95 19.32
C ARG A 203 8.56 13.27 20.69
N LEU A 204 7.46 13.09 21.44
CA LEU A 204 7.50 12.40 22.74
C LEU A 204 7.30 10.88 22.60
N ALA A 205 7.03 10.38 21.39
CA ALA A 205 6.92 8.97 21.13
C ALA A 205 8.29 8.28 21.21
N ILE A 206 8.27 6.96 21.36
CA ILE A 206 9.45 6.12 21.15
C ILE A 206 9.36 5.59 19.73
N GLN A 207 10.28 6.02 18.88
CA GLN A 207 10.44 5.49 17.53
C GLN A 207 11.32 4.25 17.59
N VAL A 208 10.90 3.18 16.94
CA VAL A 208 11.65 1.93 16.84
C VAL A 208 11.89 1.64 15.37
N ILE A 209 13.16 1.70 14.98
CA ILE A 209 13.61 1.39 13.63
C ILE A 209 14.23 -0.01 13.65
N VAL A 210 13.68 -0.91 12.84
CA VAL A 210 14.14 -2.29 12.72
C VAL A 210 14.77 -2.51 11.34
N ARG A 211 16.00 -3.01 11.35
CA ARG A 211 16.81 -3.34 10.18
C ARG A 211 17.33 -4.77 10.28
N ARG A 212 17.89 -5.30 9.20
CA ARG A 212 18.59 -6.61 9.25
C ARG A 212 19.83 -6.48 10.13
N ALA A 213 20.13 -7.48 10.96
CA ALA A 213 21.35 -7.46 11.76
C ALA A 213 22.63 -7.36 10.90
N SER A 214 22.60 -7.88 9.67
CA SER A 214 23.72 -7.81 8.73
C SER A 214 23.96 -6.41 8.14
N THR A 215 23.08 -5.43 8.38
CA THR A 215 23.27 -4.06 7.90
C THR A 215 24.51 -3.42 8.54
N ALA A 216 24.67 -3.55 9.86
CA ALA A 216 25.74 -2.92 10.61
C ALA A 216 25.87 -3.54 12.01
N THR A 217 27.03 -3.39 12.62
CA THR A 217 27.19 -3.59 14.07
C THR A 217 26.45 -2.50 14.86
N THR A 218 26.15 -2.76 16.13
CA THR A 218 25.48 -1.75 16.99
C THR A 218 26.33 -0.50 17.21
N ALA A 219 27.65 -0.63 17.20
CA ALA A 219 28.59 0.49 17.27
C ALA A 219 28.53 1.37 16.00
N GLU A 220 28.61 0.74 14.82
CA GLU A 220 28.52 1.44 13.53
C GLU A 220 27.16 2.11 13.35
N ALA A 221 26.07 1.41 13.69
CA ALA A 221 24.72 1.97 13.63
C ALA A 221 24.55 3.17 14.57
N CYS A 222 25.19 3.16 15.73
CA CYS A 222 25.17 4.29 16.65
C CYS A 222 26.03 5.46 16.15
N ALA A 223 27.15 5.19 15.48
CA ALA A 223 27.95 6.23 14.83
C ALA A 223 27.22 6.85 13.63
N THR A 224 26.49 6.04 12.86
CA THR A 224 25.70 6.43 11.67
C THR A 224 24.29 5.82 11.73
N PRO A 225 23.36 6.49 12.44
CA PRO A 225 21.98 6.01 12.60
C PRO A 225 21.21 6.04 11.27
N HIS A 226 20.04 5.40 11.22
CA HIS A 226 19.28 5.27 9.97
C HIS A 226 18.97 6.65 9.35
N TYR A 227 18.53 7.60 10.18
CA TYR A 227 18.33 9.00 9.78
C TYR A 227 19.54 9.87 10.13
N ALA A 228 20.75 9.50 9.69
CA ALA A 228 21.99 10.20 10.06
C ALA A 228 21.93 11.74 9.92
N ASP A 229 21.21 12.25 8.92
CA ASP A 229 21.03 13.69 8.70
C ASP A 229 20.29 14.40 9.85
N SER A 230 19.33 13.73 10.51
CA SER A 230 18.65 14.30 11.68
C SER A 230 19.58 14.45 12.88
N TRP A 231 20.70 13.72 12.89
CA TRP A 231 21.70 13.73 13.97
C TRP A 231 22.93 14.61 13.66
N LYS A 232 23.07 15.18 12.46
CA LYS A 232 24.27 15.91 12.02
C LYS A 232 24.52 17.23 12.75
N ASN A 233 23.46 17.89 13.21
CA ASN A 233 23.55 19.19 13.88
C ASN A 233 23.57 19.06 15.41
N GLU A 234 23.68 17.85 15.94
CA GLU A 234 23.57 17.58 17.36
C GLU A 234 24.96 17.58 18.01
N ASN A 235 25.26 18.61 18.80
CA ASN A 235 26.51 18.74 19.60
C ASN A 235 26.54 17.78 20.82
N GLY A 236 25.91 16.60 20.69
CA GLY A 236 25.84 15.61 21.75
C GLY A 236 27.19 14.90 21.97
N PRO A 237 27.40 14.30 23.16
CA PRO A 237 28.57 13.45 23.38
C PRO A 237 28.62 12.30 22.35
N PRO A 238 29.83 11.80 22.05
CA PRO A 238 29.99 10.72 21.07
C PRO A 238 29.24 9.46 21.50
N CYS A 239 28.91 8.64 20.51
CA CYS A 239 28.33 7.32 20.71
C CYS A 239 29.13 6.51 21.75
N ARG A 240 28.45 5.93 22.74
CA ARG A 240 29.09 5.17 23.83
C ARG A 240 28.51 3.76 23.99
N ALA A 241 29.33 2.81 24.40
CA ALA A 241 28.84 1.50 24.84
C ALA A 241 28.14 1.65 26.20
N ALA A 242 26.90 1.18 26.30
CA ALA A 242 26.22 0.98 27.59
C ALA A 242 26.46 -0.42 28.14
N THR A 243 26.51 -1.42 27.24
CA THR A 243 26.91 -2.79 27.55
C THR A 243 27.70 -3.36 26.37
N ARG A 244 28.15 -4.63 26.46
CA ARG A 244 28.85 -5.31 25.35
C ARG A 244 28.06 -5.28 24.04
N ASN A 245 26.74 -5.33 24.10
CA ASN A 245 25.88 -5.48 22.93
C ASN A 245 24.99 -4.26 22.66
N ARG A 246 25.05 -3.22 23.51
CA ARG A 246 24.19 -2.03 23.41
C ARG A 246 25.01 -0.75 23.37
N TRP A 247 24.67 0.10 22.42
CA TRP A 247 25.27 1.41 22.26
C TRP A 247 24.23 2.50 22.42
N VAL A 248 24.66 3.65 22.90
CA VAL A 248 23.81 4.81 23.20
C VAL A 248 24.36 6.03 22.50
N ARG A 249 23.47 6.79 21.88
CA ARG A 249 23.74 8.10 21.31
C ARG A 249 22.84 9.13 21.98
N TYR A 250 23.40 10.30 22.24
CA TYR A 250 22.65 11.44 22.76
C TYR A 250 22.63 12.54 21.72
N GLY A 251 21.51 13.24 21.69
CA GLY A 251 21.24 14.30 20.77
C GLY A 251 20.83 15.59 21.43
N TRP A 252 20.48 16.57 20.60
CA TRP A 252 19.91 17.84 21.06
C TRP A 252 18.55 17.63 21.74
N GLU A 253 18.18 18.59 22.60
CA GLU A 253 16.86 18.62 23.27
C GLU A 253 16.47 17.29 23.95
N GLY A 254 17.45 16.64 24.58
CA GLY A 254 17.23 15.42 25.34
C GLY A 254 16.92 14.18 24.48
N ARG A 255 17.21 14.21 23.17
CA ARG A 255 17.08 13.03 22.30
C ARG A 255 18.05 11.95 22.77
N ILE A 256 17.56 10.72 22.90
CA ILE A 256 18.37 9.55 23.24
C ILE A 256 18.03 8.43 22.25
N ALA A 257 19.05 7.73 21.75
CA ALA A 257 18.88 6.52 20.98
C ALA A 257 19.70 5.36 21.56
N VAL A 258 19.08 4.17 21.60
CA VAL A 258 19.70 2.90 22.00
C VAL A 258 19.74 1.96 20.80
N PHE A 259 20.89 1.37 20.55
CA PHE A 259 21.14 0.44 19.44
C PHE A 259 21.46 -0.94 19.99
N THR A 260 20.76 -1.96 19.50
CA THR A 260 20.95 -3.35 19.93
C THR A 260 20.74 -4.33 18.78
N HIS A 261 21.32 -5.53 18.88
CA HIS A 261 20.91 -6.68 18.09
C HIS A 261 19.95 -7.56 18.89
N SER A 262 18.86 -8.01 18.27
CA SER A 262 17.91 -8.97 18.87
C SER A 262 17.10 -9.68 17.79
N GLY A 263 16.86 -10.99 17.94
CA GLY A 263 16.03 -11.75 17.00
C GLY A 263 16.50 -11.72 15.54
N GLY A 264 17.81 -11.58 15.30
CA GLY A 264 18.37 -11.42 13.95
C GLY A 264 18.22 -10.00 13.35
N ALA A 265 17.68 -9.05 14.12
CA ALA A 265 17.51 -7.65 13.75
C ALA A 265 18.57 -6.73 14.38
N LEU A 266 18.84 -5.62 13.71
CA LEU A 266 19.40 -4.40 14.29
C LEU A 266 18.25 -3.46 14.63
N VAL A 267 18.14 -3.09 15.90
CA VAL A 267 17.05 -2.26 16.42
C VAL A 267 17.63 -0.97 16.99
N GLU A 268 17.06 0.15 16.56
CA GLU A 268 17.33 1.49 17.03
C GLU A 268 16.05 2.00 17.72
N LEU A 269 16.13 2.24 19.04
CA LEU A 269 15.05 2.82 19.83
C LEU A 269 15.40 4.26 20.14
N GLU A 270 14.57 5.22 19.74
CA GLU A 270 14.85 6.64 19.85
C GLU A 270 13.67 7.39 20.48
N SER A 271 13.94 8.37 21.34
CA SER A 271 12.92 9.29 21.85
C SER A 271 13.51 10.61 22.36
N HIS A 272 12.66 11.65 22.44
CA HIS A 272 12.93 12.86 23.25
C HIS A 272 12.15 12.86 24.58
N GLY A 273 11.25 11.90 24.79
CA GLY A 273 10.29 11.91 25.91
C GLY A 273 10.65 11.00 27.07
N VAL A 274 11.63 10.10 26.91
CA VAL A 274 12.03 9.11 27.91
C VAL A 274 13.53 9.11 28.15
N ASP A 275 13.93 8.61 29.32
CA ASP A 275 15.33 8.49 29.69
C ASP A 275 16.02 7.26 29.07
N GLU A 276 17.35 7.22 29.19
CA GLU A 276 18.17 6.11 28.70
C GLU A 276 17.77 4.78 29.35
N THR A 277 17.49 4.76 30.65
CA THR A 277 17.14 3.56 31.41
C THR A 277 15.88 2.90 30.83
N THR A 278 14.89 3.69 30.46
CA THR A 278 13.65 3.24 29.83
C THR A 278 13.95 2.59 28.48
N LEU A 279 14.76 3.22 27.62
CA LEU A 279 15.13 2.66 26.32
C LEU A 279 16.00 1.40 26.43
N LEU A 280 16.92 1.35 27.39
CA LEU A 280 17.74 0.16 27.67
C LEU A 280 16.89 -1.01 28.18
N THR A 281 15.86 -0.73 28.98
CA THR A 281 14.89 -1.74 29.46
C THR A 281 14.02 -2.22 28.31
N ALA A 282 13.52 -1.31 27.45
CA ALA A 282 12.77 -1.67 26.25
C ALA A 282 13.57 -2.54 25.27
N ALA A 283 14.89 -2.33 25.18
CA ALA A 283 15.77 -3.19 24.38
C ALA A 283 15.79 -4.66 24.84
N GLU A 284 15.45 -4.96 26.09
CA GLU A 284 15.40 -6.32 26.66
C GLU A 284 14.10 -7.06 26.33
N THR A 285 13.05 -6.30 26.04
CA THR A 285 11.70 -6.81 25.79
C THR A 285 11.42 -7.02 24.30
N ILE A 286 12.41 -6.80 23.43
CA ILE A 286 12.29 -7.09 22.00
C ILE A 286 11.98 -8.58 21.82
N ARG A 287 10.87 -8.87 21.15
CA ARG A 287 10.40 -10.23 20.83
C ARG A 287 9.94 -10.30 19.36
N PRO A 288 9.92 -11.50 18.77
CA PRO A 288 9.27 -11.70 17.47
C PRO A 288 7.81 -11.24 17.49
N THR A 289 7.36 -10.64 16.39
CA THR A 289 5.96 -10.25 16.16
C THR A 289 5.47 -10.80 14.83
N SER A 290 4.16 -10.79 14.61
CA SER A 290 3.56 -11.27 13.36
C SER A 290 3.33 -10.13 12.37
N ALA A 291 3.35 -10.43 11.08
CA ALA A 291 3.07 -9.46 10.03
C ALA A 291 1.64 -8.91 10.13
N GLU A 292 0.67 -9.75 10.51
CA GLU A 292 -0.73 -9.35 10.73
C GLU A 292 -0.88 -8.41 11.92
N THR A 293 -0.02 -8.55 12.93
CA THR A 293 -0.02 -7.66 14.10
C THR A 293 0.44 -6.27 13.69
N LEU A 294 1.50 -6.17 12.87
CA LEU A 294 1.99 -4.90 12.35
C LEU A 294 1.03 -4.28 11.33
N ALA A 295 0.44 -5.07 10.43
CA ALA A 295 -0.52 -4.60 9.43
C ALA A 295 -1.73 -3.89 10.05
N LYS A 296 -2.24 -4.38 11.19
CA LYS A 296 -3.33 -3.75 11.94
C LYS A 296 -2.98 -2.38 12.52
N GLN A 297 -1.69 -2.07 12.66
CA GLN A 297 -1.18 -0.82 13.21
C GLN A 297 -0.77 0.19 12.13
N VAL A 298 -0.91 -0.17 10.85
CA VAL A 298 -0.71 0.77 9.75
C VAL A 298 -1.98 1.63 9.63
N HIS A 299 -1.87 2.91 10.01
CA HIS A 299 -2.95 3.85 9.82
C HIS A 299 -2.97 4.33 8.36
N PRO A 300 -4.14 4.45 7.71
CA PRO A 300 -4.22 5.03 6.39
C PRO A 300 -3.68 6.46 6.42
N VAL A 301 -2.76 6.77 5.53
CA VAL A 301 -2.32 8.15 5.29
C VAL A 301 -3.55 8.91 4.78
N ARG A 302 -4.06 9.83 5.60
CA ARG A 302 -5.23 10.65 5.26
C ARG A 302 -4.83 11.84 4.40
#